data_AF-A0A482X5D8-F1
#
_entry.id   AF-A0A482X5D8-F1
#
_cell.length_a   1.000
_cell.length_b   1.000
_cell.length_c   1.000
_cell.angle_alpha   90.00
_cell.angle_beta   90.00
_cell.angle_gamma   90.00
#
_symmetry.space_group_name_H-M   'P 1'
#
loop_
_entity.id
_entity.type
_entity.pdbx_description
1 polymer ?
#
loop_
_entity_poly.entity_id
_entity_poly.type
_entity_poly.pdbx_seq_one_letter_code
_entity_poly.pdbx_strand_id
1 'polypeptide(L)'
;MLKCLCDGRVGRAERMGLAISLVASVPEKVWFHGEWCASRGRNCWNTRLTDSGGCCVWYNEPRYLADIEEHLNVTIQQVTPELDVPVDEFDGKVTYGQKKQNLGSGYENHVAQMAPTVQELAKLESQAQLIYLKRHLKKQG
;
A
#
# COMPACT_ATOMS: atom_id res chain seq x y z
N MET A 1 -16.73 2.18 6.32
CA MET A 1 -16.53 0.72 6.36
C MET A 1 -15.15 0.44 5.80
N LEU A 2 -14.18 0.15 6.67
CA LEU A 2 -12.78 -0.06 6.27
C LEU A 2 -12.66 -1.43 5.59
N LYS A 3 -12.74 -1.45 4.26
CA LYS A 3 -12.33 -2.59 3.44
C LYS A 3 -10.90 -2.35 2.98
N CYS A 4 -9.93 -2.81 3.76
CA CYS A 4 -8.52 -2.79 3.36
C CYS A 4 -8.14 -4.14 2.77
N LEU A 5 -8.48 -4.36 1.49
CA LEU A 5 -7.82 -5.37 0.67
C LEU A 5 -6.76 -4.66 -0.17
N CYS A 6 -5.53 -4.60 0.36
CA CYS A 6 -4.38 -4.04 -0.33
C CYS A 6 -3.20 -5.02 -0.30
N ASP A 7 -3.42 -6.29 -0.64
CA ASP A 7 -2.32 -7.26 -0.68
C ASP A 7 -1.21 -6.79 -1.65
N GLY A 8 -1.57 -6.05 -2.71
CA GLY A 8 -0.64 -5.45 -3.66
C GLY A 8 0.10 -4.16 -3.22
N ARG A 9 -0.08 -3.66 -1.99
CA ARG A 9 0.68 -2.49 -1.45
C ARG A 9 1.60 -2.84 -0.28
N VAL A 10 1.58 -4.08 0.15
CA VAL A 10 2.42 -4.56 1.25
C VAL A 10 3.82 -4.83 0.71
N GLY A 11 4.87 -4.29 1.34
CA GLY A 11 6.26 -4.59 0.97
C GLY A 11 6.98 -3.62 0.02
N ARG A 12 6.87 -2.30 0.24
CA ARG A 12 7.81 -1.34 -0.39
C ARG A 12 9.01 -1.07 0.51
N ALA A 13 10.22 -1.18 -0.06
CA ALA A 13 11.52 -0.93 0.56
C ALA A 13 11.96 -1.96 1.62
N GLU A 14 12.02 -3.25 1.26
CA GLU A 14 12.62 -4.36 2.07
C GLU A 14 12.00 -4.58 3.46
N ARG A 15 10.82 -4.00 3.72
CA ARG A 15 10.10 -4.15 4.99
C ARG A 15 8.91 -5.08 4.82
N MET A 16 8.79 -6.07 5.71
CA MET A 16 7.59 -6.89 5.83
C MET A 16 6.39 -6.02 6.18
N GLY A 17 5.24 -6.28 5.57
CA GLY A 17 3.99 -5.62 5.94
C GLY A 17 2.90 -6.64 6.24
N LEU A 18 1.83 -6.20 6.89
CA LEU A 18 0.66 -7.01 7.25
C LEU A 18 -0.56 -6.47 6.52
N ALA A 19 -1.33 -7.39 5.97
CA ALA A 19 -2.69 -7.14 5.54
C ALA A 19 -3.63 -7.75 6.59
N ILE A 20 -4.52 -6.93 7.14
CA ILE A 20 -5.63 -7.40 7.98
C ILE A 20 -6.90 -7.21 7.16
N SER A 21 -7.66 -8.30 6.97
CA SER A 21 -8.98 -8.26 6.35
C SER A 21 -10.05 -8.41 7.43
N LEU A 22 -11.06 -7.54 7.39
CA LEU A 22 -12.24 -7.66 8.24
C LEU A 22 -13.36 -8.27 7.39
N VAL A 23 -13.86 -9.43 7.82
CA VAL A 23 -14.87 -10.22 7.09
C VAL A 23 -16.11 -10.36 7.98
N ALA A 24 -17.25 -9.90 7.49
CA ALA A 24 -18.55 -10.05 8.11
C ALA A 24 -19.13 -11.45 7.81
N SER A 25 -19.81 -12.03 8.79
CA SER A 25 -20.53 -13.31 8.65
C SER A 25 -21.89 -13.17 7.97
N VAL A 26 -22.39 -11.95 7.82
CA VAL A 26 -23.69 -11.64 7.22
C VAL A 26 -23.49 -10.96 5.86
N PRO A 27 -24.32 -11.29 4.84
CA PRO A 27 -24.23 -10.62 3.55
C PRO A 27 -24.58 -9.14 3.71
N GLU A 28 -23.76 -8.28 3.13
CA GLU A 28 -23.92 -6.84 3.24
C GLU A 28 -24.38 -6.24 1.92
N LYS A 29 -25.27 -5.26 2.01
CA LYS A 29 -25.74 -4.54 0.84
C LYS A 29 -24.74 -3.43 0.51
N VAL A 30 -24.08 -3.56 -0.63
CA VAL A 30 -23.07 -2.60 -1.10
C VAL A 30 -23.51 -1.92 -2.38
N TRP A 31 -23.03 -0.71 -2.60
CA TRP A 31 -23.23 0.01 -3.86
C TRP A 31 -22.36 -0.58 -4.96
N PHE A 32 -22.98 -0.88 -6.09
CA PHE A 32 -22.30 -1.39 -7.28
C PHE A 32 -22.82 -0.65 -8.50
N HIS A 33 -21.94 0.14 -9.09
CA HIS A 33 -22.26 0.97 -10.25
C HIS A 33 -21.50 0.43 -11.46
N GLY A 34 -22.20 -0.20 -12.39
CA GLY A 34 -21.64 -0.56 -13.68
C GLY A 34 -22.20 0.31 -14.81
N GLU A 35 -22.13 -0.20 -16.03
CA GLU A 35 -22.48 0.55 -17.25
C GLU A 35 -23.96 0.92 -17.34
N TRP A 36 -24.84 0.18 -16.66
CA TRP A 36 -26.27 0.49 -16.57
C TRP A 36 -26.57 1.74 -15.73
N CYS A 37 -25.62 2.21 -14.91
CA CYS A 37 -25.79 3.42 -14.12
C CYS A 37 -25.31 4.63 -14.94
N ALA A 38 -26.24 5.39 -15.51
CA ALA A 38 -25.94 6.60 -16.30
C ALA A 38 -25.08 7.62 -15.53
N SER A 39 -25.24 7.70 -14.20
CA SER A 39 -24.47 8.62 -13.37
C SER A 39 -23.14 8.04 -12.86
N ARG A 40 -22.85 6.76 -13.14
CA ARG A 40 -21.64 6.04 -12.68
C ARG A 40 -21.34 6.25 -11.19
N GLY A 41 -22.38 6.27 -10.37
CA GLY A 41 -22.29 6.48 -8.92
C GLY A 41 -22.22 7.94 -8.47
N ARG A 42 -22.22 8.92 -9.38
CA ARG A 42 -22.30 10.33 -9.01
C ARG A 42 -23.75 10.69 -8.68
N ASN A 43 -24.04 10.97 -7.41
CA ASN A 43 -25.40 11.25 -6.91
C ASN A 43 -26.44 10.17 -7.28
N CYS A 44 -26.06 8.89 -7.25
CA CYS A 44 -27.02 7.80 -7.42
C CYS A 44 -27.71 7.50 -6.08
N TRP A 45 -29.04 7.46 -6.08
CA TRP A 45 -29.87 7.15 -4.90
C TRP A 45 -30.67 5.86 -5.06
N ASN A 46 -30.46 5.12 -6.16
CA ASN A 46 -31.23 3.93 -6.46
C ASN A 46 -30.70 2.73 -5.66
N THR A 47 -31.28 2.52 -4.48
CA THR A 47 -30.91 1.42 -3.57
C THR A 47 -31.47 0.05 -3.99
N ARG A 48 -32.10 -0.10 -5.15
CA ARG A 48 -32.61 -1.41 -5.57
C ARG A 48 -31.45 -2.35 -5.91
N LEU A 49 -31.72 -3.65 -5.90
CA LEU A 49 -30.74 -4.64 -6.34
C LEU A 49 -30.52 -4.53 -7.85
N THR A 50 -29.33 -4.88 -8.32
CA THR A 50 -29.01 -4.97 -9.75
C THR A 50 -29.98 -5.87 -10.51
N ASP A 51 -30.47 -6.94 -9.90
CA ASP A 51 -31.47 -7.85 -10.48
C ASP A 51 -32.81 -7.15 -10.77
N SER A 52 -33.08 -6.05 -10.09
CA SER A 52 -34.27 -5.20 -10.25
C SER A 52 -33.95 -3.84 -10.90
N GLY A 53 -32.82 -3.74 -11.62
CA GLY A 53 -32.38 -2.52 -12.30
C GLY A 53 -31.84 -1.42 -11.37
N GLY A 54 -31.40 -1.79 -10.17
CA GLY A 54 -30.81 -0.88 -9.19
C GLY A 54 -29.29 -0.81 -9.19
N CYS A 55 -28.73 -0.14 -8.19
CA CYS A 55 -27.28 0.10 -8.06
C CYS A 55 -26.70 -0.51 -6.77
N CYS A 56 -27.32 -1.56 -6.23
CA CYS A 56 -26.80 -2.31 -5.09
C CYS A 56 -26.67 -3.81 -5.40
N VAL A 57 -25.69 -4.46 -4.77
CA VAL A 57 -25.58 -5.94 -4.76
C VAL A 57 -25.47 -6.43 -3.32
N TRP A 58 -25.80 -7.71 -3.12
CA TRP A 58 -25.42 -8.41 -1.91
C TRP A 58 -23.97 -8.89 -2.05
N TYR A 59 -23.12 -8.47 -1.12
CA TYR A 59 -21.73 -8.84 -1.06
C TYR A 59 -21.57 -9.98 -0.05
N ASN A 60 -21.23 -11.17 -0.54
CA ASN A 60 -21.04 -12.35 0.28
C ASN A 60 -19.54 -12.52 0.58
N GLU A 61 -19.08 -11.89 1.66
CA GLU A 61 -17.67 -11.90 2.04
C GLU A 61 -17.11 -13.29 2.37
N PRO A 62 -17.83 -14.19 3.06
CA PRO A 62 -17.35 -15.54 3.30
C PRO A 62 -17.02 -16.32 2.02
N ARG A 63 -17.82 -16.13 0.96
CA ARG A 63 -17.56 -16.75 -0.34
C ARG A 63 -16.30 -16.18 -1.00
N TYR A 64 -16.14 -14.86 -1.00
CA TYR A 64 -14.95 -14.24 -1.58
C TYR A 64 -13.67 -14.59 -0.82
N LEU A 65 -13.76 -14.78 0.50
CA LEU A 65 -12.62 -15.27 1.29
C LEU A 65 -12.20 -16.67 0.81
N ALA A 66 -13.14 -17.59 0.61
CA ALA A 66 -12.84 -18.92 0.10
C ALA A 66 -12.21 -18.89 -1.31
N ASP A 67 -12.72 -18.04 -2.21
CA ASP A 67 -12.14 -17.87 -3.55
C ASP A 67 -10.69 -17.33 -3.49
N ILE A 68 -10.37 -16.47 -2.51
CA ILE A 68 -9.02 -15.94 -2.28
C ILE A 68 -8.10 -17.03 -1.72
N GLU A 69 -8.57 -17.83 -0.77
CA GLU A 69 -7.81 -18.96 -0.19
C GLU A 69 -7.47 -20.01 -1.25
N GLU A 70 -8.41 -20.30 -2.17
CA GLU A 70 -8.17 -21.18 -3.31
C GLU A 70 -7.12 -20.60 -4.27
N HIS A 71 -7.19 -19.29 -4.56
CA HIS A 71 -6.23 -18.63 -5.46
C HIS A 71 -4.81 -18.56 -4.88
N LEU A 72 -4.68 -18.28 -3.58
CA LEU A 72 -3.39 -18.20 -2.89
C LEU A 72 -2.88 -19.59 -2.46
N ASN A 73 -3.74 -20.60 -2.50
CA ASN A 73 -3.47 -21.98 -2.08
C ASN A 73 -2.92 -22.07 -0.64
N VAL A 74 -3.33 -21.13 0.21
CA VAL A 74 -2.94 -20.94 1.62
C VAL A 74 -4.19 -20.65 2.43
N THR A 75 -4.30 -21.26 3.62
CA THR A 75 -5.36 -20.95 4.59
C THR A 75 -5.02 -19.67 5.34
N ILE A 76 -5.93 -18.69 5.32
CA ILE A 76 -5.74 -17.43 6.03
C ILE A 76 -6.09 -17.64 7.50
N GLN A 77 -5.18 -17.24 8.40
CA GLN A 77 -5.43 -17.37 9.82
C GLN A 77 -6.53 -16.41 10.29
N GLN A 78 -7.51 -16.96 11.02
CA GLN A 78 -8.59 -16.19 11.60
C GLN A 78 -8.23 -15.79 13.02
N VAL A 79 -8.43 -14.51 13.34
CA VAL A 79 -8.13 -13.97 14.67
C VAL A 79 -9.40 -13.98 15.52
N THR A 80 -9.25 -14.26 16.81
CA THR A 80 -10.36 -14.22 17.76
C THR A 80 -10.82 -12.77 18.04
N PRO A 81 -11.99 -12.54 18.65
CA PRO A 81 -12.49 -11.20 18.96
C PRO A 81 -11.54 -10.35 19.82
N GLU A 82 -10.62 -11.00 20.53
CA GLU A 82 -9.56 -10.37 21.31
C GLU A 82 -8.44 -9.75 20.45
N LEU A 83 -8.49 -9.92 19.12
CA LEU A 83 -7.54 -9.37 18.15
C LEU A 83 -6.07 -9.80 18.42
N ASP A 84 -5.89 -10.98 19.01
CA ASP A 84 -4.57 -11.54 19.25
C ASP A 84 -4.00 -12.12 17.95
N VAL A 85 -3.24 -11.30 17.22
CA VAL A 85 -2.62 -11.72 15.95
C VAL A 85 -1.45 -12.64 16.30
N PRO A 86 -1.50 -13.94 15.94
CA PRO A 86 -0.41 -14.85 16.20
C PRO A 86 0.86 -14.33 15.52
N VAL A 87 1.92 -14.18 16.31
CA VAL A 87 3.24 -13.83 15.81
C VAL A 87 3.80 -15.06 15.15
N ASP A 88 3.58 -15.22 13.85
CA ASP A 88 4.32 -16.21 13.08
C ASP A 88 5.79 -15.79 13.08
N GLU A 89 6.62 -16.53 13.81
CA GLU A 89 8.07 -16.49 13.68
C GLU A 89 8.44 -17.05 12.29
N PHE A 90 8.27 -16.23 11.26
CA PHE A 90 8.85 -16.52 9.97
C PHE A 90 10.38 -16.48 10.15
N ASP A 91 10.97 -17.67 10.26
CA ASP A 91 12.41 -17.92 10.31
C ASP A 91 13.16 -17.17 11.44
N GLY A 92 12.55 -17.05 12.63
CA GLY A 92 13.20 -16.54 13.85
C GLY A 92 13.80 -15.12 13.76
N LYS A 93 13.46 -14.35 12.71
CA LYS A 93 14.12 -13.08 12.38
C LYS A 93 13.23 -11.86 12.37
N VAL A 94 11.91 -12.01 12.26
CA VAL A 94 11.00 -10.87 12.08
C VAL A 94 9.72 -11.03 12.90
N THR A 95 9.59 -10.20 13.94
CA THR A 95 8.37 -10.01 14.72
C THR A 95 7.55 -8.87 14.08
N TYR A 96 6.28 -9.10 13.76
CA TYR A 96 5.41 -8.04 13.25
C TYR A 96 5.08 -7.02 14.35
N GLY A 97 5.00 -5.73 14.02
CA GLY A 97 4.59 -4.68 14.98
C GLY A 97 5.64 -4.26 16.02
N GLN A 98 6.78 -4.92 16.12
CA GLN A 98 7.86 -4.55 17.03
C GLN A 98 9.05 -3.98 16.26
N LYS A 99 9.36 -2.69 16.46
CA LYS A 99 10.70 -2.18 16.15
C LYS A 99 11.65 -2.96 17.04
N LYS A 100 12.60 -3.73 16.47
CA LYS A 100 13.65 -4.41 17.26
C LYS A 100 14.17 -3.43 18.30
N GLN A 101 13.94 -3.72 19.58
CA GLN A 101 14.58 -2.97 20.63
C GLN A 101 16.08 -3.25 20.50
N ASN A 102 16.83 -2.25 20.05
CA ASN A 102 18.29 -2.19 20.15
C ASN A 102 19.07 -3.45 19.75
N LEU A 103 18.87 -3.90 18.51
CA LEU A 103 19.95 -4.50 17.73
C LEU A 103 20.07 -3.67 16.46
N GLY A 104 20.70 -2.51 16.60
CA GLY A 104 21.16 -1.75 15.46
C GLY A 104 22.14 -2.61 14.68
N SER A 105 21.64 -3.35 13.67
CA SER A 105 22.48 -3.67 12.53
C SER A 105 22.87 -2.31 11.96
N GLY A 106 24.13 -1.93 12.12
CA GLY A 106 24.67 -0.61 11.79
C GLY A 106 24.06 -0.05 10.51
N TYR A 107 23.03 0.78 10.67
CA TYR A 107 22.50 1.62 9.60
C TYR A 107 23.34 2.91 9.52
N GLU A 108 24.59 2.84 9.99
CA GLU A 108 25.72 3.52 9.38
C GLU A 108 26.02 2.68 8.13
N ASN A 109 25.63 3.05 6.92
CA ASN A 109 26.64 3.59 6.01
C ASN A 109 26.09 4.05 4.66
N HIS A 110 24.77 4.09 4.40
CA HIS A 110 24.32 4.66 3.11
C HIS A 110 24.62 6.16 3.02
N VAL A 111 24.47 6.90 4.12
CA VAL A 111 24.81 8.33 4.18
C VAL A 111 26.33 8.55 4.05
N ALA A 112 27.14 7.69 4.69
CA ALA A 112 28.60 7.75 4.59
C ALA A 112 29.11 7.38 3.20
N GLN A 113 28.50 6.37 2.55
CA GLN A 113 28.83 5.97 1.18
C GLN A 113 28.41 7.02 0.14
N MET A 114 27.32 7.76 0.39
CA MET A 114 26.83 8.81 -0.52
C MET A 114 27.54 10.16 -0.34
N ALA A 115 28.25 10.37 0.78
CA ALA A 115 29.00 11.60 1.05
C ALA A 115 29.98 12.03 -0.07
N PRO A 116 30.85 11.14 -0.62
CA PRO A 116 31.74 11.53 -1.72
C PRO A 116 30.97 11.88 -3.01
N THR A 117 29.90 11.15 -3.32
CA THR A 117 29.07 11.42 -4.51
C THR A 117 28.36 12.77 -4.42
N VAL A 118 27.85 13.13 -3.23
CA VAL A 118 27.22 14.44 -2.98
C VAL A 118 28.23 15.58 -3.10
N GLN A 119 29.47 15.38 -2.64
CA GLN A 119 30.53 16.38 -2.82
C GLN A 119 30.92 16.58 -4.28
N GLU A 120 30.94 15.51 -5.08
CA GLU A 120 31.23 15.59 -6.51
C GLU A 120 30.11 16.32 -7.28
N LEU A 121 28.84 16.01 -6.96
CA LEU A 121 27.68 16.70 -7.52
C LEU A 121 27.70 18.21 -7.22
N ALA A 122 28.04 18.61 -5.99
CA ALA A 122 28.15 20.02 -5.62
C ALA A 122 29.24 20.76 -6.42
N LYS A 123 30.36 20.09 -6.73
CA LYS A 123 31.40 20.67 -7.60
C LYS A 123 30.90 20.85 -9.02
N LEU A 124 30.27 19.84 -9.60
CA LEU A 124 29.71 19.90 -10.95
C LEU A 124 28.62 20.98 -11.07
N GLU A 125 27.79 21.13 -10.04
CA GLU A 125 26.79 22.20 -9.96
C GLU A 125 27.45 23.59 -10.01
N SER A 126 28.46 23.83 -9.16
CA SER A 126 29.15 25.13 -9.13
C SER A 126 29.82 25.46 -10.48
N GLN A 127 30.40 24.45 -11.15
CA GLN A 127 31.00 24.63 -12.47
C GLN A 127 29.96 24.96 -13.54
N ALA A 128 28.81 24.27 -13.53
CA ALA A 128 27.71 24.55 -14.43
C ALA A 128 27.17 25.98 -14.25
N GLN A 129 27.01 26.42 -13.00
CA GLN A 129 26.60 27.78 -12.65
C GLN A 129 27.63 28.83 -13.12
N LEU A 130 28.93 28.58 -12.93
CA LEU A 130 29.98 29.48 -13.41
C LEU A 130 30.03 29.56 -14.95
N ILE A 131 29.84 28.44 -15.64
CA ILE A 131 29.76 28.42 -17.11
C ILE A 131 28.56 29.23 -17.59
N TYR A 132 27.40 29.05 -16.95
CA TYR A 132 26.19 29.80 -17.24
C TYR A 132 26.41 31.32 -17.08
N LEU A 133 26.93 31.75 -15.93
CA LEU A 133 27.22 33.16 -15.66
C LEU A 133 28.22 33.74 -16.67
N LYS A 134 29.31 33.02 -16.96
CA LYS A 134 30.29 33.44 -17.97
C LYS A 134 29.67 33.60 -19.35
N ARG A 135 28.79 32.68 -19.77
CA ARG A 135 28.11 32.75 -21.08
C ARG A 135 27.08 33.88 -21.14
N HIS A 136 26.35 34.12 -20.04
CA HIS A 136 25.33 35.17 -20.00
C HIS A 136 25.93 36.57 -19.91
N LEU A 137 27.00 36.76 -19.11
CA LEU A 137 27.70 38.05 -19.02
C LEU A 137 28.41 38.41 -20.34
N LYS A 138 28.94 37.41 -21.07
CA LYS A 138 29.60 37.62 -22.37
C LYS A 138 28.64 37.92 -23.53
N LYS A 139 27.33 37.78 -23.32
CA LYS A 139 26.27 38.13 -24.30
C LYS A 139 25.72 39.55 -24.10
N GLN A 140 26.07 40.22 -23.00
CA GLN A 140 25.57 41.55 -22.62
C GLN A 140 26.60 42.69 -22.79
N GLY A 141 27.78 42.39 -23.33
CA GLY A 141 28.76 43.38 -23.81
C GLY A 141 29.09 43.12 -25.27
#